data_AF-A0ABD2RBG9-F1
#
_entry.id   AF-A0ABD2RBG9-F1
#
_cell.length_a   1.000
_cell.length_b   1.000
_cell.length_c   1.000
_cell.angle_alpha   90.00
_cell.angle_beta   90.00
_cell.angle_gamma   90.00
#
_symmetry.space_group_name_H-M   'P 1'
#
loop_
_entity.id
_entity.type
_entity.pdbx_description
1 polymer ?
#
loop_
_entity_poly.entity_id
_entity_poly.type
_entity_poly.pdbx_seq_one_letter_code
_entity_poly.pdbx_strand_id
1 'polypeptide(L)'
;MIDGTRKFHEQDVEVKKEYYSSDPTARRVRYDSNLHVYKSKGKTANWKDSLIISGIVSGHNEPEVCRKTSLEYINHVIKLEDTLLGLLSEALGLNPNHLKATECDKGKTFSFNYYLACQQAELTLGKHTDPVFLSIVLQDQNGGLQVMCDNQWADVTPIEHALVVNIGDLLQILSNDKFVSAIHRVVAKNVGPR
;
A
#
# COMPACT_ATOMS: atom_id res chain seq x y z
N MET A 1 9.31 -9.96 3.74
CA MET A 1 8.88 -9.08 2.63
C MET A 1 9.72 -7.81 2.54
N ILE A 2 9.91 -7.04 3.62
CA ILE A 2 10.71 -5.79 3.63
C ILE A 2 12.07 -5.95 2.93
N ASP A 3 12.85 -6.97 3.30
CA ASP A 3 14.14 -7.28 2.66
C ASP A 3 14.01 -7.59 1.15
N GLY A 4 12.98 -8.35 0.75
CA GLY A 4 12.71 -8.62 -0.66
C GLY A 4 12.36 -7.36 -1.46
N THR A 5 11.60 -6.44 -0.87
CA THR A 5 11.31 -5.13 -1.47
C THR A 5 12.60 -4.33 -1.66
N ARG A 6 13.45 -4.24 -0.63
CA ARG A 6 14.75 -3.56 -0.72
C ARG A 6 15.62 -4.16 -1.83
N LYS A 7 15.78 -5.48 -1.82
CA LYS A 7 16.59 -6.20 -2.81
C LYS A 7 16.15 -5.92 -4.24
N PHE A 8 14.85 -5.80 -4.51
CA PHE A 8 14.36 -5.40 -5.84
C PHE A 8 14.73 -3.96 -6.19
N HIS A 9 14.48 -3.01 -5.29
CA HIS A 9 14.72 -1.58 -5.55
C HIS A 9 16.20 -1.22 -5.65
N GLU A 10 17.08 -1.99 -5.01
CA GLU A 10 18.54 -1.85 -5.07
C GLU A 10 19.20 -2.57 -6.25
N GLN A 11 18.42 -3.25 -7.11
CA GLN A 11 18.97 -3.81 -8.34
C GLN A 11 19.39 -2.73 -9.34
N ASP A 12 20.24 -3.14 -10.30
CA ASP A 12 20.60 -2.32 -11.44
C ASP A 12 19.36 -1.79 -12.19
N VAL A 13 19.47 -0.57 -12.71
CA VAL A 13 18.39 0.10 -13.42
C VAL A 13 17.92 -0.69 -14.64
N GLU A 14 18.80 -1.40 -15.33
CA GLU A 14 18.44 -2.19 -16.52
C GLU A 14 17.50 -3.34 -16.15
N VAL A 15 17.67 -3.95 -14.97
CA VAL A 15 16.75 -4.99 -14.48
C VAL A 15 15.39 -4.39 -14.11
N LYS A 16 15.38 -3.27 -13.37
CA LYS A 16 14.12 -2.62 -12.96
C LYS A 16 13.32 -2.08 -14.15
N LYS A 17 14.00 -1.66 -15.22
CA LYS A 17 13.41 -1.13 -16.45
C LYS A 17 12.55 -2.16 -17.17
N GLU A 18 12.87 -3.46 -17.06
CA GLU A 18 12.04 -4.53 -17.62
C GLU A 18 10.61 -4.54 -17.05
N TYR A 19 10.44 -4.04 -15.83
CA TYR A 19 9.15 -3.95 -15.13
C TYR A 19 8.49 -2.57 -15.29
N TYR A 20 9.20 -1.57 -15.80
CA TYR A 20 8.72 -0.19 -15.86
C TYR A 20 7.48 -0.06 -16.76
N SER A 21 6.48 0.70 -16.32
CA SER A 21 5.41 1.19 -17.20
C SER A 21 4.73 2.43 -16.61
N SER A 22 4.46 3.42 -17.47
CA SER A 22 3.65 4.59 -17.13
C SER A 22 2.14 4.34 -17.21
N ASP A 23 1.70 3.24 -17.83
CA ASP A 23 0.30 2.85 -17.90
C ASP A 23 -0.02 1.85 -16.76
N PRO A 24 -0.92 2.20 -15.82
CA PRO A 24 -1.30 1.33 -14.71
C PRO A 24 -2.06 0.07 -15.13
N THR A 25 -2.58 0.01 -16.36
CA THR A 25 -3.36 -1.11 -16.89
C THR A 25 -2.56 -2.04 -17.81
N ALA A 26 -1.36 -1.62 -18.25
CA ALA A 26 -0.58 -2.35 -19.23
C ALA A 26 -0.09 -3.72 -18.74
N ARG A 27 0.07 -3.92 -17.43
CA ARG A 27 0.62 -5.16 -16.85
C ARG A 27 0.29 -5.32 -15.38
N ARG A 28 0.24 -6.58 -14.94
CA ARG A 28 -0.04 -6.95 -13.54
C ARG A 28 1.14 -6.68 -12.60
N VAL A 29 2.37 -6.94 -13.04
CA VAL A 29 3.59 -6.64 -12.29
C VAL A 29 4.24 -5.43 -12.93
N ARG A 30 4.38 -4.34 -12.17
CA ARG A 30 4.82 -3.05 -12.69
C ARG A 30 5.72 -2.34 -11.71
N TYR A 31 6.82 -1.78 -12.21
CA TYR A 31 7.61 -0.79 -11.51
C TYR A 31 7.22 0.61 -11.98
N ASP A 32 7.03 1.53 -11.06
CA ASP A 32 6.98 2.95 -11.39
C ASP A 32 7.75 3.80 -10.39
N SER A 33 8.31 4.89 -10.92
CA SER A 33 8.98 5.94 -10.18
C SER A 33 8.34 7.24 -10.62
N ASN A 34 7.83 8.04 -9.68
CA ASN A 34 7.32 9.37 -9.94
C ASN A 34 6.19 9.49 -10.98
N LEU A 35 5.33 8.47 -11.14
CA LEU A 35 4.19 8.52 -12.07
C LEU A 35 3.30 9.76 -11.87
N HIS A 36 3.20 10.23 -10.63
CA HIS A 36 2.40 11.40 -10.26
C HIS A 36 2.85 12.68 -10.98
N VAL A 37 4.12 12.81 -11.37
CA VAL A 37 4.63 13.98 -12.11
C VAL A 37 3.92 14.14 -13.46
N TYR A 38 3.69 13.03 -14.17
CA TYR A 38 2.95 13.07 -15.44
C TYR A 38 1.48 13.43 -15.23
N LYS A 39 0.85 12.87 -14.18
CA LYS A 39 -0.55 13.15 -13.85
C LYS A 39 -0.76 14.58 -13.37
N SER A 40 0.18 15.14 -12.60
CA SER A 40 0.14 16.49 -12.05
C SER A 40 0.59 17.57 -13.05
N LYS A 41 0.94 17.18 -14.28
CA LYS A 41 1.55 18.07 -15.30
C LYS A 41 2.81 18.77 -14.79
N GLY A 42 3.64 18.04 -14.05
CA GLY A 42 4.92 18.53 -13.52
C GLY A 42 4.81 19.36 -12.23
N LYS A 43 3.62 19.48 -11.62
CA LYS A 43 3.43 20.31 -10.43
C LYS A 43 3.96 19.66 -9.14
N THR A 44 3.79 18.34 -9.03
CA THR A 44 4.14 17.59 -7.82
C THR A 44 4.65 16.20 -8.18
N ALA A 45 5.59 15.72 -7.36
CA ALA A 45 6.15 14.38 -7.43
C ALA A 45 5.92 13.66 -6.09
N ASN A 46 5.82 12.32 -6.13
CA ASN A 46 5.82 11.52 -4.91
C ASN A 46 7.25 11.05 -4.65
N TRP A 47 7.80 11.30 -3.46
CA TRP A 47 9.15 10.87 -3.11
C TRP A 47 9.20 9.36 -2.78
N LYS A 48 8.86 8.53 -3.76
CA LYS A 48 8.86 7.07 -3.65
C LYS A 48 8.95 6.40 -5.01
N ASP A 49 9.51 5.19 -4.98
CA ASP A 49 9.40 4.21 -6.05
C ASP A 49 8.47 3.08 -5.60
N SER A 50 7.78 2.43 -6.53
CA SER A 50 6.79 1.40 -6.23
C SER A 50 6.91 0.23 -7.20
N LEU A 51 7.10 -0.97 -6.65
CA LEU A 51 6.77 -2.21 -7.36
C LEU A 51 5.33 -2.58 -7.01
N ILE A 52 4.49 -2.77 -8.01
CA ILE A 52 3.06 -3.02 -7.87
C ILE A 52 2.73 -4.37 -8.49
N ILE A 53 1.95 -5.18 -7.76
CA ILE A 53 1.42 -6.47 -8.22
C ILE A 53 -0.10 -6.42 -8.10
N SER A 54 -0.80 -6.50 -9.22
CA SER A 54 -2.26 -6.46 -9.30
C SER A 54 -2.86 -7.84 -9.58
N GLY A 55 -3.90 -8.18 -8.83
CA GLY A 55 -4.68 -9.42 -8.96
C GLY A 55 -4.05 -10.62 -8.25
N ILE A 56 -4.57 -11.81 -8.57
CA ILE A 56 -4.05 -13.08 -8.05
C ILE A 56 -2.76 -13.42 -8.80
N VAL A 57 -1.72 -13.65 -8.03
CA VAL A 57 -0.35 -13.86 -8.49
C VAL A 57 -0.23 -15.24 -9.15
N SER A 58 0.35 -15.31 -10.34
CA SER A 58 0.58 -16.57 -11.06
C SER A 58 1.97 -17.17 -10.82
N GLY A 59 2.89 -16.42 -10.19
CA GLY A 59 4.22 -16.90 -9.81
C GLY A 59 5.26 -16.89 -10.93
N HIS A 60 4.92 -16.35 -12.11
CA HIS A 60 5.79 -16.37 -13.29
C HIS A 60 6.30 -14.99 -13.71
N ASN A 61 5.64 -13.90 -13.32
CA ASN A 61 5.93 -12.55 -13.82
C ASN A 61 6.58 -11.65 -12.77
N GLU A 62 6.74 -12.12 -11.54
CA GLU A 62 7.30 -11.35 -10.43
C GLU A 62 8.84 -11.37 -10.48
N PRO A 63 9.51 -10.29 -10.01
CA PRO A 63 10.97 -10.22 -9.99
C PRO A 63 11.57 -11.38 -9.20
N GLU A 64 12.55 -12.06 -9.80
CA GLU A 64 13.14 -13.27 -9.24
C GLU A 64 13.65 -13.06 -7.80
N VAL A 65 14.28 -11.91 -7.56
CA VAL A 65 14.89 -11.57 -6.27
C VAL A 65 13.90 -11.55 -5.10
N CYS A 66 12.61 -11.25 -5.36
CA CYS A 66 11.59 -11.14 -4.33
C CYS A 66 10.39 -12.07 -4.53
N ARG A 67 10.35 -12.85 -5.63
CA ARG A 67 9.21 -13.69 -6.05
C ARG A 67 8.69 -14.60 -4.94
N LYS A 68 9.58 -15.39 -4.32
CA LYS A 68 9.18 -16.31 -3.24
C LYS A 68 8.55 -15.54 -2.08
N THR A 69 9.23 -14.49 -1.62
CA THR A 69 8.78 -13.70 -0.47
C THR A 69 7.50 -12.92 -0.73
N SER A 70 7.29 -12.42 -1.96
CA SER A 70 6.07 -11.70 -2.34
C SER A 70 4.89 -12.66 -2.40
N LEU A 71 5.05 -13.84 -3.01
CA LEU A 71 4.02 -14.87 -3.04
C LEU A 71 3.60 -15.33 -1.64
N GLU A 72 4.58 -15.63 -0.77
CA GLU A 72 4.31 -16.01 0.61
C GLU A 72 3.57 -14.88 1.36
N TYR A 73 4.05 -13.64 1.28
CA TYR A 73 3.41 -12.50 1.93
C TYR A 73 1.98 -12.29 1.45
N ILE A 74 1.76 -12.26 0.14
CA ILE A 74 0.44 -12.07 -0.47
C ILE A 74 -0.55 -13.13 0.00
N ASN A 75 -0.14 -14.41 0.02
CA ASN A 75 -0.99 -15.50 0.50
C ASN A 75 -1.39 -15.35 1.97
N HIS A 76 -0.51 -14.84 2.83
CA HIS A 76 -0.84 -14.59 4.24
C HIS A 76 -1.76 -13.37 4.41
N VAL A 77 -1.50 -12.29 3.67
CA VAL A 77 -2.33 -11.08 3.72
C VAL A 77 -3.76 -11.35 3.25
N ILE A 78 -3.94 -12.16 2.20
CA ILE A 78 -5.28 -12.55 1.73
C ILE A 78 -6.06 -13.31 2.81
N LYS A 79 -5.42 -14.22 3.55
CA LYS A 79 -6.06 -14.94 4.67
C LYS A 79 -6.42 -14.01 5.83
N LEU A 80 -5.56 -13.03 6.09
CA LEU A 80 -5.81 -12.02 7.12
C LEU A 80 -6.99 -11.12 6.72
N GLU A 81 -7.01 -10.63 5.49
CA GLU A 81 -8.11 -9.84 4.93
C GLU A 81 -9.44 -10.59 5.04
N ASP A 82 -9.48 -11.87 4.65
CA ASP A 82 -10.66 -12.73 4.79
C ASP A 82 -11.18 -12.76 6.23
N THR A 83 -10.27 -12.85 7.21
CA THR A 83 -10.63 -12.85 8.63
C THR A 83 -11.17 -11.48 9.06
N LEU A 84 -10.52 -10.40 8.65
CA LEU A 84 -10.91 -9.03 8.98
C LEU A 84 -12.27 -8.66 8.39
N LEU A 85 -12.55 -9.04 7.14
CA LEU A 85 -13.86 -8.81 6.52
C LEU A 85 -14.99 -9.57 7.24
N GLY A 86 -14.69 -10.76 7.77
CA GLY A 86 -15.60 -11.50 8.65
C GLY A 86 -15.97 -10.71 9.90
N LEU A 87 -14.95 -10.26 10.63
CA LEU A 87 -15.12 -9.47 11.86
C LEU A 87 -15.80 -8.13 11.62
N LEU A 88 -15.47 -7.44 10.53
CA LEU A 88 -16.11 -6.17 10.16
C LEU A 88 -17.58 -6.36 9.80
N SER A 89 -17.95 -7.48 9.17
CA SER A 89 -19.36 -7.82 8.91
C SER A 89 -20.13 -8.02 10.22
N GLU A 90 -19.56 -8.77 11.16
CA GLU A 90 -20.16 -8.97 12.49
C GLU A 90 -20.30 -7.67 13.27
N ALA A 91 -19.29 -6.79 13.22
CA ALA A 91 -19.32 -5.47 13.86
C ALA A 91 -20.43 -4.56 13.28
N LEU A 92 -20.86 -4.79 12.04
CA LEU A 92 -22.02 -4.12 11.44
C LEU A 92 -23.37 -4.76 11.83
N GLY A 93 -23.36 -5.86 12.58
CA GLY A 93 -24.53 -6.66 12.94
C GLY A 93 -25.01 -7.58 11.81
N LEU A 94 -24.11 -7.93 10.88
CA LEU A 94 -24.42 -8.70 9.67
C LEU A 94 -23.85 -10.12 9.77
N ASN A 95 -24.23 -10.97 8.81
CA ASN A 95 -23.62 -12.30 8.65
C ASN A 95 -22.11 -12.15 8.37
N PRO A 96 -21.22 -12.99 8.93
CA PRO A 96 -19.77 -12.87 8.74
C PRO A 96 -19.34 -12.89 7.25
N ASN A 97 -20.12 -13.52 6.37
CA ASN A 97 -19.82 -13.57 4.94
C ASN A 97 -20.36 -12.37 4.15
N HIS A 98 -21.00 -11.39 4.78
CA HIS A 98 -21.69 -10.30 4.08
C HIS A 98 -20.75 -9.47 3.21
N LEU A 99 -19.67 -8.93 3.77
CA LEU A 99 -18.72 -8.10 3.00
C LEU A 99 -18.00 -8.90 1.90
N LYS A 100 -17.79 -10.20 2.11
CA LYS A 100 -17.23 -11.07 1.08
C LYS A 100 -18.23 -11.30 -0.06
N ALA A 101 -19.51 -11.47 0.27
CA ALA A 101 -20.57 -11.64 -0.72
C ALA A 101 -20.80 -10.38 -1.57
N THR A 102 -20.44 -9.19 -1.07
CA THR A 102 -20.46 -7.92 -1.84
C THR A 102 -19.22 -7.73 -2.71
N GLU A 103 -18.40 -8.78 -2.88
CA GLU A 103 -17.18 -8.77 -3.70
C GLU A 103 -16.11 -7.77 -3.22
N CYS A 104 -16.13 -7.39 -1.94
CA CYS A 104 -15.13 -6.47 -1.36
C CYS A 104 -13.71 -7.02 -1.41
N ASP A 105 -13.56 -8.33 -1.57
CA ASP A 105 -12.28 -9.03 -1.71
C ASP A 105 -11.79 -9.10 -3.18
N LYS A 106 -12.56 -8.62 -4.15
CA LYS A 106 -12.12 -8.58 -5.55
C LYS A 106 -11.30 -7.34 -5.84
N GLY A 107 -10.31 -7.48 -6.73
CA GLY A 107 -9.46 -6.36 -7.14
C GLY A 107 -8.33 -6.04 -6.14
N LYS A 108 -7.47 -7.02 -5.88
CA LYS A 108 -6.34 -6.88 -4.96
C LYS A 108 -5.15 -6.19 -5.63
N THR A 109 -4.53 -5.22 -4.95
CA THR A 109 -3.30 -4.57 -5.41
C THR A 109 -2.30 -4.53 -4.27
N PHE A 110 -1.09 -5.02 -4.51
CA PHE A 110 0.00 -5.01 -3.55
C PHE A 110 1.06 -4.01 -4.01
N SER A 111 1.36 -3.04 -3.15
CA SER A 111 2.36 -2.00 -3.43
C SER A 111 3.57 -2.16 -2.50
N PHE A 112 4.72 -2.44 -3.08
CA PHE A 112 6.01 -2.51 -2.40
C PHE A 112 6.75 -1.19 -2.61
N ASN A 113 6.46 -0.24 -1.72
CA ASN A 113 6.99 1.11 -1.79
C ASN A 113 8.41 1.18 -1.24
N TYR A 114 9.22 2.08 -1.79
CA TYR A 114 10.59 2.35 -1.37
C TYR A 114 10.83 3.85 -1.35
N TYR A 115 11.20 4.37 -0.19
CA TYR A 115 11.42 5.79 0.04
C TYR A 115 12.89 6.02 0.34
N LEU A 116 13.55 6.78 -0.53
CA LEU A 116 14.91 7.26 -0.30
C LEU A 116 14.94 8.39 0.73
N ALA A 117 16.11 8.63 1.31
CA ALA A 117 16.33 9.81 2.14
C ALA A 117 16.03 11.09 1.33
N CYS A 118 15.33 12.04 1.95
CA CYS A 118 14.99 13.33 1.35
C CYS A 118 15.62 14.46 2.18
N GLN A 119 16.41 15.32 1.54
CA GLN A 119 17.04 16.46 2.21
C GLN A 119 16.03 17.56 2.58
N GLN A 120 14.91 17.65 1.84
CA GLN A 120 13.85 18.64 2.04
C GLN A 120 12.52 17.94 2.30
N ALA A 121 12.51 17.10 3.33
CA ALA A 121 11.39 16.20 3.64
C ALA A 121 10.06 16.93 3.90
N GLU A 122 10.12 18.18 4.37
CA GLU A 122 8.99 19.05 4.61
C GLU A 122 8.22 19.45 3.33
N LEU A 123 8.82 19.29 2.16
CA LEU A 123 8.22 19.66 0.87
C LEU A 123 7.45 18.51 0.20
N THR A 124 7.56 17.28 0.68
CA THR A 124 7.03 16.09 -0.01
C THR A 124 5.66 15.62 0.51
N LEU A 125 4.77 16.54 0.86
CA LEU A 125 3.54 16.23 1.62
C LEU A 125 2.33 15.96 0.72
N GLY A 126 1.99 14.69 0.52
CA GLY A 126 0.71 14.25 -0.04
C GLY A 126 -0.20 13.64 1.03
N LYS A 127 -1.36 14.25 1.31
CA LYS A 127 -2.41 13.66 2.16
C LYS A 127 -3.54 13.10 1.30
N HIS A 128 -4.12 11.98 1.71
CA HIS A 128 -5.20 11.32 0.99
C HIS A 128 -6.01 10.41 1.92
N THR A 129 -7.12 9.90 1.38
CA THR A 129 -7.82 8.70 1.84
C THR A 129 -7.59 7.59 0.82
N ASP A 130 -7.87 6.34 1.21
CA ASP A 130 -7.69 5.20 0.31
C ASP A 130 -8.99 4.86 -0.44
N PRO A 131 -9.00 4.83 -1.79
CA PRO A 131 -10.16 4.48 -2.58
C PRO A 131 -10.34 2.94 -2.69
N VAL A 132 -10.29 2.24 -1.55
CA VAL A 132 -10.44 0.77 -1.43
C VAL A 132 -11.40 0.42 -0.30
N PHE A 133 -11.63 -0.87 -0.03
CA PHE A 133 -12.40 -1.30 1.14
C PHE A 133 -11.54 -1.33 2.41
N LEU A 134 -10.37 -1.96 2.31
CA LEU A 134 -9.46 -2.19 3.42
C LEU A 134 -8.02 -2.12 2.92
N SER A 135 -7.16 -1.46 3.68
CA SER A 135 -5.72 -1.42 3.46
C SER A 135 -5.01 -2.12 4.62
N ILE A 136 -4.02 -2.96 4.31
CA ILE A 136 -3.19 -3.68 5.28
C ILE A 136 -1.73 -3.34 4.97
N VAL A 137 -1.07 -2.65 5.90
CA VAL A 137 0.24 -2.05 5.70
C VAL A 137 1.26 -2.69 6.64
N LEU A 138 2.31 -3.25 6.04
CA LEU A 138 3.54 -3.63 6.74
C LEU A 138 4.54 -2.48 6.65
N GLN A 139 5.00 -1.99 7.79
CA GLN A 139 5.99 -0.91 7.88
C GLN A 139 7.38 -1.47 8.25
N ASP A 140 8.42 -0.74 7.84
CA ASP A 140 9.73 -0.87 8.45
C ASP A 140 9.78 -0.15 9.81
N GLN A 141 10.92 -0.21 10.50
CA GLN A 141 11.08 0.43 11.81
C GLN A 141 11.39 1.93 11.72
N ASN A 142 11.60 2.48 10.52
CA ASN A 142 11.79 3.92 10.35
C ASN A 142 10.46 4.67 10.33
N GLY A 143 9.36 4.05 9.90
CA GLY A 143 8.01 4.63 9.97
C GLY A 143 7.83 5.89 9.11
N GLY A 144 6.96 6.79 9.55
CA GLY A 144 6.60 8.04 8.85
C GLY A 144 5.18 8.07 8.28
N LEU A 145 4.37 7.04 8.55
CA LEU A 145 2.92 7.12 8.38
C LEU A 145 2.35 8.04 9.46
N GLN A 146 1.50 8.98 9.04
CA GLN A 146 0.74 9.86 9.92
C GLN A 146 -0.74 9.82 9.56
N VAL A 147 -1.59 9.82 10.57
CA VAL A 147 -3.06 9.86 10.43
C VAL A 147 -3.59 11.16 11.03
N MET A 148 -4.65 11.72 10.45
CA MET A 148 -5.34 12.88 10.97
C MET A 148 -6.36 12.43 12.04
N CYS A 149 -6.16 12.87 13.28
CA CYS A 149 -7.06 12.65 14.42
C CYS A 149 -7.39 14.01 15.04
N ASP A 150 -8.68 14.35 15.17
CA ASP A 150 -9.12 15.62 15.79
C ASP A 150 -8.42 16.87 15.24
N ASN A 151 -8.27 16.92 13.90
CA ASN A 151 -7.55 17.98 13.17
C ASN A 151 -6.06 18.11 13.52
N GLN A 152 -5.47 17.08 14.11
CA GLN A 152 -4.04 16.99 14.43
C GLN A 152 -3.43 15.76 13.75
N TRP A 153 -2.17 15.87 13.35
CA TRP A 153 -1.43 14.73 12.82
C TRP A 153 -0.88 13.89 13.96
N ALA A 154 -1.23 12.60 13.98
CA ALA A 154 -0.67 11.61 14.89
C ALA A 154 0.28 10.67 14.13
N ASP A 155 1.47 10.44 14.70
CA ASP A 155 2.43 9.47 14.18
C ASP A 155 1.95 8.04 14.46
N VAL A 156 1.94 7.21 13.41
CA VAL A 156 1.74 5.77 13.56
C VAL A 156 3.11 5.14 13.82
N THR A 157 3.40 4.90 15.10
CA THR A 157 4.67 4.33 15.55
C THR A 157 4.77 2.87 15.08
N PRO A 158 5.81 2.50 14.30
CA PRO A 158 6.01 1.10 13.94
C PRO A 158 6.19 0.24 15.18
N ILE A 159 5.48 -0.89 15.22
CA ILE A 159 5.64 -1.91 16.25
C ILE A 159 6.18 -3.16 15.57
N GLU A 160 7.19 -3.78 16.18
CA GLU A 160 7.77 -5.02 15.66
C GLU A 160 6.68 -6.10 15.51
N HIS A 161 6.68 -6.78 14.35
CA HIS A 161 5.69 -7.80 14.00
C HIS A 161 4.23 -7.32 13.88
N ALA A 162 3.97 -6.02 13.90
CA ALA A 162 2.62 -5.47 13.72
C ALA A 162 2.32 -5.09 12.26
N LEU A 163 1.03 -5.10 11.94
CA LEU A 163 0.47 -4.57 10.71
C LEU A 163 -0.46 -3.41 11.08
N VAL A 164 -0.50 -2.39 10.23
CA VAL A 164 -1.50 -1.32 10.32
C VAL A 164 -2.65 -1.67 9.39
N VAL A 165 -3.87 -1.56 9.90
CA VAL A 165 -5.09 -1.78 9.13
C VAL A 165 -5.87 -0.48 9.10
N ASN A 166 -6.28 -0.03 7.92
CA ASN A 166 -7.11 1.15 7.76
C ASN A 166 -8.31 0.89 6.86
N ILE A 167 -9.43 1.52 7.23
CA ILE A 167 -10.66 1.53 6.45
C ILE A 167 -10.45 2.45 5.25
N GLY A 168 -10.96 2.03 4.08
CA GLY A 168 -10.99 2.86 2.88
C GLY A 168 -12.39 3.38 2.56
N ASP A 169 -12.44 4.27 1.57
CA ASP A 169 -13.63 5.04 1.19
C ASP A 169 -14.81 4.13 0.80
N LEU A 170 -14.55 3.00 0.14
CA LEU A 170 -15.59 2.09 -0.31
C LEU A 170 -16.29 1.40 0.87
N LEU A 171 -15.53 1.04 1.91
CA LEU A 171 -16.11 0.41 3.10
C LEU A 171 -16.82 1.44 3.97
N GLN A 172 -16.33 2.68 4.03
CA GLN A 172 -17.06 3.77 4.69
C GLN A 172 -18.45 3.94 4.06
N ILE A 173 -18.52 4.06 2.73
CA ILE A 173 -19.80 4.18 1.98
C ILE A 173 -20.71 2.97 2.27
N LEU A 174 -20.18 1.76 2.14
CA LEU A 174 -20.98 0.53 2.31
C LEU A 174 -21.49 0.37 3.75
N SER A 175 -20.70 0.80 4.73
CA SER A 175 -21.08 0.78 6.14
C SER A 175 -22.05 1.90 6.54
N ASN A 176 -22.38 2.81 5.62
CA ASN A 176 -23.15 4.03 5.88
C ASN A 176 -22.52 4.86 7.02
N ASP A 177 -21.23 5.19 6.84
CA ASP A 177 -20.41 6.00 7.74
C ASP A 177 -20.17 5.41 9.15
N LYS A 178 -20.53 4.14 9.38
CA LYS A 178 -20.19 3.45 10.64
C LYS A 178 -18.69 3.20 10.79
N PHE A 179 -17.99 2.95 9.68
CA PHE A 179 -16.54 2.92 9.61
C PHE A 179 -16.02 4.16 8.89
N VAL A 180 -14.92 4.73 9.38
CA VAL A 180 -14.38 6.00 8.89
C VAL A 180 -13.07 5.77 8.15
N SER A 181 -13.00 6.23 6.90
CA SER A 181 -11.80 6.34 6.09
C SER A 181 -10.98 7.55 6.54
N ALA A 182 -9.88 7.29 7.24
CA ALA A 182 -9.08 8.35 7.84
C ALA A 182 -8.14 8.99 6.82
N ILE A 183 -8.07 10.34 6.84
CA ILE A 183 -7.06 11.08 6.09
C ILE A 183 -5.69 10.74 6.67
N HIS A 184 -4.76 10.34 5.81
CA HIS A 184 -3.41 9.98 6.21
C HIS A 184 -2.37 10.45 5.18
N ARG A 185 -1.10 10.49 5.60
CA ARG A 185 0.05 10.86 4.77
C ARG A 185 1.29 10.05 5.15
N VAL A 186 2.25 10.01 4.24
CA VAL A 186 3.58 9.48 4.52
C VAL A 186 4.59 10.62 4.40
N VAL A 187 5.18 11.02 5.54
CA VAL A 187 6.17 12.10 5.57
C VAL A 187 7.53 11.56 5.16
N ALA A 188 8.26 12.24 4.28
CA ALA A 188 9.64 11.86 3.97
C ALA A 188 10.54 12.01 5.22
N LYS A 189 11.69 11.34 5.19
CA LYS A 189 12.71 11.43 6.23
C LYS A 189 14.07 11.70 5.61
N ASN A 190 14.93 12.37 6.35
CA ASN A 190 16.33 12.60 6.00
C ASN A 190 17.20 11.34 6.20
N VAL A 191 16.62 10.27 6.75
CA VAL A 191 17.24 8.95 6.92
C VAL A 191 16.46 7.93 6.09
N GLY A 192 17.18 7.02 5.44
CA GLY A 192 16.63 5.95 4.61
C GLY A 192 17.73 4.99 4.14
N PRO A 193 17.40 4.01 3.30
CA PRO A 193 16.09 3.76 2.69
C PRO A 193 15.07 3.12 3.64
N ARG A 194 13.77 3.28 3.33
CA ARG A 194 12.65 2.65 4.05
C ARG A 194 11.60 2.09 3.09
#